data_AF-A0A9D7Z845-F1
#
_entry.id   AF-A0A9D7Z845-F1
#
_cell.length_a   1.000
_cell.length_b   1.000
_cell.length_c   1.000
_cell.angle_alpha   90.00
_cell.angle_beta   90.00
_cell.angle_gamma   90.00
#
_symmetry.space_group_name_H-M   'P 1'
#
loop_
_entity.id
_entity.type
_entity.pdbx_description
1 polymer ?
#
loop_
_entity_poly.entity_id
_entity_poly.type
_entity_poly.pdbx_seq_one_letter_code
_entity_poly.pdbx_strand_id
1 'polypeptide(L)'
;MLARSTARTTSKAAQPYQKLPIREWEMRRKGLNDEVNRAANMLVNRLGINRAGREIINSGVPATNNFVACVTLINKELKKNNPKERKDWSTEEFEGSIKSLEEILNILTKRYKGILGDKAKG
;
A
#
# COMPACT_ATOMS: atom_id res chain seq x y z
N MET A 1 -39.12 -61.38 17.15
CA MET A 1 -38.81 -60.32 16.17
C MET A 1 -38.02 -59.24 16.89
N LEU A 2 -36.73 -59.04 16.59
CA LEU A 2 -35.87 -58.03 17.22
C LEU A 2 -35.68 -56.86 16.25
N ALA A 3 -36.26 -55.71 16.55
CA ALA A 3 -36.08 -54.49 15.75
C ALA A 3 -34.76 -53.81 16.14
N ARG A 4 -33.76 -53.86 15.24
CA ARG A 4 -32.54 -53.04 15.36
C ARG A 4 -32.88 -51.60 14.99
N SER A 5 -32.93 -50.73 16.01
CA SER A 5 -32.97 -49.29 15.80
C SER A 5 -31.58 -48.82 15.34
N THR A 6 -31.44 -48.56 14.04
CA THR A 6 -30.26 -47.88 13.47
C THR A 6 -30.31 -46.40 13.84
N ALA A 7 -29.63 -46.03 14.93
CA ALA A 7 -29.35 -44.64 15.25
C ALA A 7 -28.40 -44.07 14.18
N ARG A 8 -28.91 -43.15 13.36
CA ARG A 8 -28.12 -42.42 12.37
C ARG A 8 -27.22 -41.43 13.11
N THR A 9 -25.93 -41.72 13.21
CA THR A 9 -24.94 -40.75 13.72
C THR A 9 -24.76 -39.65 12.69
N THR A 10 -25.40 -38.50 12.89
CA THR A 10 -25.09 -37.28 12.16
C THR A 10 -23.78 -36.74 12.70
N SER A 11 -22.71 -36.85 11.92
CA SER A 11 -21.46 -36.15 12.23
C SER A 11 -21.75 -34.65 12.33
N LYS A 12 -21.31 -34.02 13.40
CA LYS A 12 -21.35 -32.56 13.55
C LYS A 12 -20.75 -31.95 12.29
N ALA A 13 -21.49 -31.05 11.65
CA ALA A 13 -21.00 -30.26 10.52
C ALA A 13 -19.59 -29.73 10.84
N ALA A 14 -18.68 -29.88 9.88
CA ALA A 14 -17.30 -29.44 10.01
C ALA A 14 -17.26 -28.02 10.61
N GLN A 15 -16.51 -27.84 11.69
CA GLN A 15 -16.36 -26.52 12.30
C GLN A 15 -15.92 -25.51 11.22
N PRO A 16 -16.47 -24.29 11.20
CA PRO A 16 -16.11 -23.29 10.21
C PRO A 16 -14.59 -23.10 10.25
N TYR A 17 -13.95 -23.26 9.09
CA TYR A 17 -12.50 -23.25 8.94
C TYR A 17 -11.86 -22.08 9.69
N GLN A 18 -11.21 -22.38 10.80
CA GLN A 18 -10.41 -21.43 11.55
C GLN A 18 -9.02 -21.38 10.92
N LYS A 19 -8.83 -20.54 9.88
CA LYS A 19 -7.55 -20.03 9.31
C LYS A 19 -7.85 -19.39 7.93
N LEU A 20 -7.46 -18.14 7.63
CA LEU A 20 -6.09 -17.62 7.74
C LEU A 20 -6.06 -16.09 7.95
N PRO A 21 -5.79 -15.62 9.18
CA PRO A 21 -5.39 -14.23 9.45
C PRO A 21 -4.25 -13.74 8.53
N ILE A 22 -3.38 -14.67 8.09
CA ILE A 22 -2.25 -14.40 7.20
C ILE A 22 -2.69 -14.07 5.77
N ARG A 23 -3.67 -14.79 5.20
CA ARG A 23 -4.11 -14.56 3.80
C ARG A 23 -4.79 -13.21 3.63
N GLU A 24 -5.67 -12.85 4.56
CA GLU A 24 -6.32 -11.54 4.50
C GLU A 24 -5.30 -10.41 4.70
N TRP A 25 -4.34 -10.61 5.61
CA TRP A 25 -3.25 -9.66 5.81
C TRP A 25 -2.39 -9.50 4.54
N GLU A 26 -2.03 -10.60 3.88
CA GLU A 26 -1.31 -10.58 2.60
C GLU A 26 -2.09 -9.85 1.51
N MET A 27 -3.40 -10.09 1.41
CA MET A 27 -4.27 -9.40 0.47
C MET A 27 -4.33 -7.89 0.76
N ARG A 28 -4.45 -7.49 2.02
CA ARG A 28 -4.45 -6.06 2.43
C ARG A 28 -3.11 -5.39 2.15
N ARG A 29 -2.00 -6.06 2.46
CA ARG A 29 -0.65 -5.58 2.15
C ARG A 29 -0.43 -5.42 0.66
N LYS A 30 -0.90 -6.38 -0.14
CA LYS A 30 -0.84 -6.31 -1.60
C LYS A 30 -1.67 -5.15 -2.13
N GLY A 31 -2.91 -5.00 -1.63
CA GLY A 31 -3.80 -3.89 -1.98
C GLY A 31 -3.18 -2.52 -1.68
N LEU A 32 -2.60 -2.33 -0.50
CA LEU A 32 -1.87 -1.10 -0.17
C LEU A 32 -0.71 -0.85 -1.14
N ASN A 33 0.05 -1.88 -1.49
CA ASN A 33 1.17 -1.74 -2.41
C ASN A 33 0.72 -1.33 -3.82
N ASP A 34 -0.41 -1.89 -4.29
CA ASP A 34 -1.01 -1.53 -5.57
C ASP A 34 -1.51 -0.08 -5.56
N GLU A 35 -2.15 0.36 -4.46
CA GLU A 35 -2.56 1.76 -4.30
C GLU A 35 -1.37 2.72 -4.21
N VAL A 36 -0.28 2.34 -3.53
CA VAL A 36 0.97 3.12 -3.52
C VAL A 36 1.55 3.24 -4.93
N ASN A 37 1.58 2.15 -5.70
CA ASN A 37 2.05 2.17 -7.08
C ASN A 37 1.16 3.05 -7.98
N ARG A 38 -0.15 3.01 -7.77
CA ARG A 38 -1.12 3.86 -8.46
C ARG A 38 -0.90 5.33 -8.12
N ALA A 39 -0.75 5.66 -6.84
CA ALA A 39 -0.44 7.01 -6.37
C ALA A 39 0.92 7.51 -6.91
N ALA A 40 1.94 6.66 -6.96
CA ALA A 40 3.23 6.99 -7.55
C ALA A 40 3.13 7.31 -9.05
N ASN A 41 2.34 6.54 -9.79
CA ASN A 41 2.03 6.84 -11.20
C ASN A 41 1.33 8.19 -11.35
N MET A 42 0.32 8.47 -10.51
CA MET A 42 -0.34 9.77 -10.52
C MET A 42 0.63 10.91 -10.19
N LEU A 43 1.57 10.70 -9.26
CA LEU A 43 2.57 11.70 -8.90
C LEU A 43 3.50 12.00 -10.08
N VAL A 44 4.03 10.97 -10.75
CA VAL A 44 4.83 11.11 -11.97
C VAL A 44 4.09 11.93 -13.02
N ASN A 45 2.82 11.60 -13.28
CA ASN A 45 1.99 12.31 -14.26
C ASN A 45 1.73 13.77 -13.85
N ARG A 46 1.41 14.03 -12.56
CA ARG A 46 1.16 15.38 -12.04
C ARG A 46 2.39 16.28 -12.05
N LEU A 47 3.58 15.68 -11.96
CA LEU A 47 4.87 16.36 -12.06
C LEU A 47 5.34 16.54 -13.51
N GLY A 48 4.71 15.87 -14.47
CA GLY A 48 5.07 15.97 -15.89
C GLY A 48 6.45 15.38 -16.22
N ILE A 49 6.93 14.44 -15.42
CA ILE A 49 8.27 13.84 -15.55
C ILE A 49 8.19 12.45 -16.20
N ASN A 50 9.29 11.99 -16.79
CA ASN A 50 9.33 10.64 -17.36
C ASN A 50 9.41 9.59 -16.24
N ARG A 51 8.59 8.53 -16.30
CA ARG A 51 8.61 7.39 -15.36
C ARG A 51 10.01 6.77 -15.20
N ALA A 52 10.74 6.61 -16.30
CA ALA A 52 12.09 6.03 -16.34
C ALA A 52 13.21 7.07 -16.16
N GLY A 53 12.86 8.35 -16.01
CA GLY A 53 13.81 9.45 -15.87
C GLY A 53 14.50 9.49 -14.50
N ARG A 54 15.27 10.57 -14.28
CA ARG A 54 16.12 10.78 -13.09
C ARG A 54 15.91 12.16 -12.43
N GLU A 55 14.89 12.91 -12.83
CA GLU A 55 14.53 14.24 -12.34
C GLU A 55 14.37 14.27 -10.81
N ILE A 56 13.66 13.28 -10.23
CA ILE A 56 13.49 13.15 -8.78
C ILE A 56 14.76 12.66 -8.11
N ILE A 57 15.53 11.78 -8.78
CA ILE A 57 16.80 11.30 -8.22
C ILE A 57 17.79 12.46 -8.08
N ASN A 58 17.86 13.32 -9.09
CA ASN A 58 18.70 14.51 -9.12
C ASN A 58 18.30 15.53 -8.05
N SER A 59 17.12 15.41 -7.44
CA SER A 59 16.70 16.22 -6.28
C SER A 59 17.18 15.67 -4.93
N GLY A 60 17.96 14.59 -4.93
CA GLY A 60 18.55 13.99 -3.72
C GLY A 60 17.78 12.77 -3.19
N VAL A 61 16.86 12.19 -3.97
CA VAL A 61 16.15 10.97 -3.58
C VAL A 61 16.92 9.75 -4.10
N PRO A 62 17.46 8.88 -3.22
CA PRO A 62 18.17 7.68 -3.66
C PRO A 62 17.18 6.65 -4.21
N ALA A 63 17.15 6.49 -5.53
CA ALA A 63 16.30 5.54 -6.25
C ALA A 63 16.89 5.19 -7.62
N THR A 64 16.36 4.15 -8.26
CA THR A 64 16.80 3.70 -9.60
C THR A 64 16.19 4.52 -10.74
N ASN A 65 14.91 4.91 -10.62
CA ASN A 65 14.24 5.82 -11.54
C ASN A 65 13.22 6.71 -10.81
N ASN A 66 12.61 7.66 -11.52
CA ASN A 66 11.59 8.57 -10.96
C ASN A 66 10.41 7.83 -10.33
N PHE A 67 9.92 6.75 -10.93
CA PHE A 67 8.82 5.98 -10.35
C PHE A 67 9.17 5.37 -8.99
N VAL A 68 10.33 4.70 -8.90
CA VAL A 68 10.82 4.12 -7.64
C VAL A 68 11.09 5.22 -6.63
N ALA A 69 11.54 6.39 -7.07
CA ALA A 69 11.69 7.56 -6.19
C ALA A 69 10.33 8.01 -5.63
N CYS A 70 9.30 8.14 -6.47
CA CYS A 70 7.93 8.47 -6.05
C CYS A 70 7.37 7.43 -5.06
N VAL A 71 7.51 6.14 -5.34
CA VAL A 71 7.11 5.06 -4.41
C VAL A 71 7.85 5.18 -3.08
N THR A 72 9.15 5.45 -3.10
CA THR A 72 9.97 5.63 -1.91
C THR A 72 9.50 6.83 -1.07
N LEU A 73 9.15 7.94 -1.72
CA LEU A 73 8.63 9.13 -1.05
C LEU A 73 7.27 8.88 -0.39
N ILE A 74 6.35 8.24 -1.11
CA ILE A 74 5.04 7.87 -0.56
C ILE A 74 5.21 6.94 0.64
N ASN A 75 6.07 5.92 0.52
CA ASN A 75 6.36 5.01 1.62
C ASN A 75 7.00 5.71 2.83
N LYS A 76 7.82 6.74 2.61
CA LYS A 76 8.42 7.55 3.68
C LYS A 76 7.38 8.37 4.44
N GLU A 77 6.42 8.99 3.73
CA GLU A 77 5.31 9.72 4.36
C GLU A 77 4.36 8.75 5.09
N LEU A 78 4.05 7.59 4.50
CA LEU A 78 3.26 6.55 5.18
C LEU A 78 3.92 6.08 6.48
N LYS A 79 5.25 5.88 6.48
CA LYS A 79 5.99 5.50 7.68
C LYS A 79 6.03 6.62 8.73
N LYS A 80 5.97 7.87 8.31
CA LYS A 80 5.86 9.03 9.22
C LYS A 80 4.50 9.05 9.92
N ASN A 81 3.43 8.73 9.20
CA ASN A 81 2.07 8.64 9.75
C ASN A 81 1.90 7.40 10.64
N ASN A 82 2.48 6.27 10.23
CA ASN A 82 2.43 5.00 10.95
C ASN A 82 3.85 4.46 11.19
N PRO A 83 4.46 4.74 12.36
CA PRO A 83 5.83 4.31 12.65
C PRO A 83 5.97 2.80 12.90
N LYS A 84 4.86 2.09 13.15
CA LYS A 84 4.83 0.64 13.34
C LYS A 84 5.27 -0.11 12.09
N GLU A 85 5.86 -1.29 12.25
CA GLU A 85 6.14 -2.16 11.12
C GLU A 85 4.84 -2.67 10.49
N ARG A 86 4.80 -2.79 9.15
CA ARG A 86 3.60 -3.23 8.42
C ARG A 86 3.07 -4.60 8.85
N LYS A 87 3.93 -5.44 9.42
CA LYS A 87 3.57 -6.75 9.98
C LYS A 87 2.67 -6.64 11.20
N ASP A 88 2.77 -5.52 11.92
CA ASP A 88 2.03 -5.24 13.15
C ASP A 88 0.81 -4.34 12.88
N TRP A 89 0.49 -4.06 11.62
CA TRP A 89 -0.61 -3.16 11.26
C TRP A 89 -1.98 -3.83 11.43
N SER A 90 -2.90 -3.11 12.07
CA SER A 90 -4.32 -3.47 12.09
C SER A 90 -4.99 -3.19 10.75
N THR A 91 -6.20 -3.73 10.55
CA THR A 91 -7.00 -3.46 9.34
C THR A 91 -7.33 -1.98 9.20
N GLU A 92 -7.65 -1.33 10.31
CA GLU A 92 -7.93 0.12 10.37
C GLU A 92 -6.70 0.95 10.00
N GLU A 93 -5.49 0.51 10.37
CA GLU A 93 -4.24 1.19 10.00
C GLU A 93 -3.95 1.05 8.50
N PHE A 94 -4.27 -0.09 7.88
CA PHE A 94 -4.21 -0.24 6.43
C PHE A 94 -5.20 0.68 5.71
N GLU A 95 -6.45 0.71 6.13
CA GLU A 95 -7.48 1.57 5.53
C GLU A 95 -7.20 3.05 5.73
N GLY A 96 -6.76 3.44 6.94
CA GLY A 96 -6.31 4.80 7.24
C GLY A 96 -5.12 5.22 6.38
N SER A 97 -4.17 4.31 6.16
CA SER A 97 -3.05 4.55 5.25
C SER A 97 -3.50 4.79 3.82
N ILE A 98 -4.43 3.98 3.31
CA ILE A 98 -5.00 4.15 1.96
C ILE A 98 -5.69 5.51 1.83
N LYS A 99 -6.51 5.89 2.82
CA LYS A 99 -7.18 7.22 2.83
C LYS A 99 -6.17 8.37 2.87
N SER A 100 -5.06 8.20 3.59
CA SER A 100 -4.00 9.23 3.66
C SER A 100 -3.20 9.39 2.36
N LEU A 101 -3.27 8.43 1.41
CA LEU A 101 -2.51 8.49 0.16
C LEU A 101 -2.86 9.72 -0.68
N GLU A 102 -4.12 10.15 -0.69
CA GLU A 102 -4.54 11.32 -1.45
C GLU A 102 -3.92 12.61 -0.90
N GLU A 103 -3.88 12.75 0.43
CA GLU A 103 -3.23 13.87 1.10
C GLU A 103 -1.72 13.85 0.86
N ILE A 104 -1.08 12.70 1.05
CA ILE A 104 0.35 12.49 0.78
C ILE A 104 0.67 12.87 -0.68
N LEU A 105 -0.15 12.43 -1.62
CA LEU A 105 0.02 12.74 -3.04
C LEU A 105 -0.03 14.25 -3.29
N ASN A 106 -0.97 14.96 -2.66
CA ASN A 106 -1.12 16.40 -2.80
C ASN A 106 0.08 17.17 -2.20
N ILE A 107 0.56 16.75 -1.02
CA ILE A 107 1.74 17.32 -0.37
C ILE A 107 2.99 17.13 -1.24
N LEU A 108 3.23 15.89 -1.69
CA LEU A 108 4.39 15.56 -2.55
C LEU A 108 4.32 16.30 -3.89
N THR A 109 3.13 16.42 -4.48
CA THR A 109 2.95 17.17 -5.73
C THR A 109 3.36 18.63 -5.57
N LYS A 110 2.88 19.32 -4.53
CA LYS A 110 3.23 20.72 -4.28
C LYS A 110 4.74 20.89 -4.04
N ARG A 111 5.31 20.04 -3.18
CA ARG A 111 6.73 20.09 -2.82
C ARG A 111 7.64 19.90 -4.03
N TYR A 112 7.38 18.87 -4.83
CA TYR A 112 8.24 18.55 -5.97
C TYR A 112 7.99 19.44 -7.18
N LYS A 113 6.80 20.02 -7.35
CA LYS A 113 6.61 21.12 -8.32
C LYS A 113 7.48 22.33 -7.98
N GLY A 114 7.57 22.70 -6.71
CA GLY A 114 8.47 23.78 -6.26
C GLY A 114 9.93 23.44 -6.57
N ILE A 115 10.41 22.29 -6.10
CA ILE A 115 11.81 21.86 -6.29
C ILE A 115 12.20 21.77 -7.78
N LEU A 116 11.33 21.20 -8.62
CA LEU A 116 11.60 21.08 -10.05
C LEU A 116 11.49 22.42 -10.77
N GLY A 117 10.58 23.30 -10.35
CA GLY A 117 10.45 24.66 -10.87
C GLY A 117 11.62 25.57 -10.52
N ASP A 118 12.16 25.45 -9.31
CA ASP A 118 13.33 26.22 -8.86
C ASP A 118 14.59 25.80 -9.61
N LYS A 119 14.74 24.50 -9.91
CA LYS A 119 15.86 24.00 -10.75
C LYS A 119 15.83 24.50 -12.19
N ALA A 120 14.67 24.85 -12.73
CA ALA A 120 14.57 25.38 -14.10
C ALA A 120 14.97 26.85 -14.21
N LYS A 121 15.15 27.55 -13.09
CA LYS A 121 15.46 28.99 -13.01
C LYS A 121 16.90 29.31 -12.60
N GLY A 122 17.70 28.30 -12.26
CA GLY A 122 19.13 28.43 -11.96
C GLY A 122 19.98 27.89 -13.10
#